data_AF-A0A534NSE0-F1
#
_entry.id   AF-A0A534NSE0-F1
#
_cell.length_a   1.000
_cell.length_b   1.000
_cell.length_c   1.000
_cell.angle_alpha   90.00
_cell.angle_beta   90.00
_cell.angle_gamma   90.00
#
_symmetry.space_group_name_H-M   'P 1'
#
loop_
_entity.id
_entity.type
_entity.pdbx_description
1 polymer ?
#
loop_
_entity_poly.entity_id
_entity_poly.type
_entity_poly.pdbx_seq_one_letter_code
_entity_poly.pdbx_strand_id
1 'polypeptide(L)'
;AIAIMTLLGRWFRLKPKLTSLLAVGSSICGVSAIIAAKGAIEADDDDATFAIAAILALGAFGLFAYPALGHLLHMSDHAFGVWAGLAVDNTAEAAAAGAIYSDAAGKIAVLTKSTRNAMIGFVVLGYAIYWASRGQAKAVEGKAAFLWQKFPKFVLGFLFVSLLATFQVFDKTQVASLANLSRWAFLLTFAGVGLKTDFREIKRQGVRPFVVGALAELTITVVTLGLVLAASAIFTF
;
A
#
# COMPACT_ATOMS: atom_id res chain seq x y z
N ALA A 1 -6.03 2.06 9.05
CA ALA A 1 -5.29 3.14 8.36
C ALA A 1 -6.02 4.48 8.38
N ILE A 2 -7.09 4.69 7.61
CA ILE A 2 -7.73 6.03 7.44
C ILE A 2 -8.08 6.70 8.77
N ALA A 3 -8.82 6.03 9.64
CA ALA A 3 -9.24 6.59 10.93
C ALA A 3 -8.06 6.95 11.83
N ILE A 4 -7.08 6.04 11.96
CA ILE A 4 -5.86 6.21 12.76
C ILE A 4 -5.07 7.42 12.27
N MET A 5 -4.80 7.49 10.97
CA MET A 5 -4.03 8.59 10.38
C MET A 5 -4.77 9.93 10.49
N THR A 6 -6.09 9.93 10.32
CA THR A 6 -6.90 11.15 10.48
C THR A 6 -6.87 11.66 11.92
N LEU A 7 -6.95 10.76 12.90
CA LEU A 7 -6.92 11.11 14.32
C LEU A 7 -5.54 11.64 14.73
N LEU A 8 -4.47 10.94 14.36
CA LEU A 8 -3.10 11.37 14.64
C LEU A 8 -2.75 12.68 13.91
N GLY A 9 -3.13 12.82 12.64
CA GLY A 9 -2.91 14.05 11.88
C GLY A 9 -3.58 15.27 12.52
N ARG A 10 -4.80 15.11 13.06
CA ARG A 10 -5.48 16.17 13.83
C ARG A 10 -4.77 16.48 15.15
N TRP A 11 -4.36 15.45 15.90
CA TRP A 11 -3.70 15.63 17.19
C TRP A 11 -2.37 16.38 17.05
N PHE A 12 -1.58 16.04 16.02
CA PHE A 12 -0.31 16.68 15.71
C PHE A 12 -0.46 17.96 14.86
N ARG A 13 -1.69 18.41 14.61
CA ARG A 13 -2.03 19.64 13.86
C ARG A 13 -1.40 19.70 12.46
N LEU A 14 -1.39 18.57 11.76
CA LEU A 14 -1.02 18.55 10.35
C LEU A 14 -2.05 19.28 9.49
N LYS A 15 -1.63 19.76 8.32
CA LYS A 15 -2.56 20.31 7.34
C LYS A 15 -3.65 19.27 7.01
N PRO A 16 -4.92 19.67 6.88
CA PRO A 16 -6.02 18.74 6.58
C PRO A 16 -5.87 17.94 5.28
N LYS A 17 -5.37 18.57 4.20
CA LYS A 17 -5.14 17.89 2.92
C LYS A 17 -3.95 16.94 2.99
N LEU A 18 -2.81 17.35 3.59
CA LEU A 18 -1.72 16.42 3.94
C LEU A 18 -2.20 15.20 4.75
N THR A 19 -3.04 15.42 5.77
CA THR A 19 -3.62 14.33 6.57
C THR A 19 -4.46 13.38 5.72
N SER A 20 -5.25 13.93 4.78
CA SER A 20 -6.03 13.13 3.83
C SER A 20 -5.12 12.30 2.92
N LEU A 21 -4.03 12.88 2.43
CA LEU A 21 -3.07 12.19 1.55
C LEU A 21 -2.36 11.05 2.29
N LEU A 22 -1.87 11.29 3.51
CA LEU A 22 -1.29 10.25 4.36
C LEU A 22 -2.32 9.14 4.65
N ALA A 23 -3.56 9.52 4.96
CA ALA A 23 -4.62 8.56 5.28
C ALA A 23 -4.98 7.68 4.08
N VAL A 24 -5.12 8.28 2.89
CA VAL A 24 -5.39 7.54 1.64
C VAL A 24 -4.20 6.68 1.26
N GLY A 25 -2.99 7.24 1.31
CA GLY A 25 -1.73 6.55 1.03
C GLY A 25 -1.58 5.26 1.83
N SER A 26 -1.61 5.35 3.15
CA SER A 26 -1.44 4.19 4.04
C SER A 26 -2.61 3.19 3.97
N SER A 27 -3.75 3.61 3.43
CA SER A 27 -4.92 2.73 3.33
C SER A 27 -4.96 1.85 2.08
N ILE A 28 -4.16 2.15 1.05
CA ILE A 28 -4.19 1.46 -0.24
C ILE A 28 -2.78 1.02 -0.64
N CYS A 29 -2.12 1.76 -1.55
CA CYS A 29 -0.83 1.41 -2.16
C CYS A 29 0.28 2.45 -1.92
N GLY A 30 0.07 3.38 -0.99
CA GLY A 30 1.00 4.47 -0.75
C GLY A 30 0.99 5.49 -1.89
N VAL A 31 2.02 5.45 -2.73
CA VAL A 31 2.34 6.50 -3.71
C VAL A 31 1.23 6.71 -4.74
N SER A 32 0.75 5.65 -5.40
CA SER A 32 -0.28 5.82 -6.45
C SER A 32 -1.61 6.32 -5.87
N ALA A 33 -1.91 5.96 -4.63
CA ALA A 33 -3.09 6.45 -3.92
C ALA A 33 -2.95 7.94 -3.55
N ILE A 34 -1.77 8.38 -3.12
CA ILE A 34 -1.49 9.81 -2.88
C ILE A 34 -1.63 10.61 -4.18
N ILE A 35 -1.03 10.15 -5.27
CA ILE A 35 -1.11 10.84 -6.57
C ILE A 35 -2.56 10.92 -7.05
N ALA A 36 -3.30 9.80 -6.93
CA ALA A 36 -4.70 9.75 -7.32
C ALA A 36 -5.58 10.70 -6.48
N ALA A 37 -5.33 10.77 -5.18
CA ALA A 37 -6.04 11.62 -4.22
C ALA A 37 -5.71 13.09 -4.39
N LYS A 38 -4.42 13.44 -4.58
CA LYS A 38 -3.94 14.82 -4.76
C LYS A 38 -4.78 15.57 -5.78
N GLY A 39 -4.92 15.02 -6.99
CA GLY A 39 -5.71 15.65 -8.05
C GLY A 39 -7.22 15.68 -7.76
N ALA A 40 -7.72 14.72 -6.97
CA ALA A 40 -9.14 14.62 -6.64
C ALA A 40 -9.59 15.54 -5.50
N ILE A 41 -8.66 15.89 -4.59
CA ILE A 41 -8.93 16.79 -3.45
C ILE A 41 -8.27 18.16 -3.63
N GLU A 42 -7.64 18.42 -4.79
CA GLU A 42 -6.88 19.64 -5.08
C GLU A 42 -5.84 19.96 -3.99
N ALA A 43 -5.05 18.96 -3.61
CA ALA A 43 -3.96 19.15 -2.65
C ALA A 43 -2.71 19.73 -3.33
N ASP A 44 -1.94 20.48 -2.55
CA ASP A 44 -0.71 21.11 -3.00
C ASP A 44 0.36 20.06 -3.33
N ASP A 45 1.26 20.42 -4.25
CA ASP A 45 2.42 19.60 -4.66
C ASP A 45 3.30 19.26 -3.47
N ASP A 46 3.52 20.22 -2.58
CA ASP A 46 4.28 20.06 -1.36
C ASP A 46 3.66 18.97 -0.48
N ASP A 47 2.37 19.06 -0.16
CA ASP A 47 1.67 18.10 0.70
C ASP A 47 1.73 16.67 0.13
N ALA A 48 1.63 16.52 -1.20
CA ALA A 48 1.80 15.23 -1.87
C ALA A 48 3.23 14.71 -1.79
N THR A 49 4.22 15.57 -2.03
CA THR A 49 5.63 15.22 -1.94
C THR A 49 6.00 14.78 -0.52
N PHE A 50 5.51 15.52 0.49
CA PHE A 50 5.65 15.17 1.91
C PHE A 50 5.05 13.80 2.24
N ALA A 51 3.81 13.55 1.82
CA ALA A 51 3.15 12.28 2.10
C ALA A 51 3.86 11.10 1.43
N ILE A 52 4.31 11.27 0.19
CA ILE A 52 5.02 10.22 -0.57
C ILE A 52 6.34 9.87 0.11
N ALA A 53 7.12 10.88 0.48
CA ALA A 53 8.41 10.67 1.13
C ALA A 53 8.27 9.99 2.50
N ALA A 54 7.30 10.40 3.32
CA ALA A 54 7.03 9.76 4.61
C ALA A 54 6.68 8.27 4.43
N ILE A 55 5.78 7.94 3.51
CA ILE A 55 5.39 6.55 3.23
C ILE A 55 6.57 5.72 2.74
N LEU A 56 7.33 6.23 1.76
CA LEU A 56 8.48 5.50 1.21
C LEU A 56 9.57 5.26 2.25
N ALA A 57 9.87 6.26 3.10
CA ALA A 57 10.89 6.12 4.13
C ALA A 57 10.49 5.11 5.21
N LEU A 58 9.25 5.18 5.69
CA LEU A 58 8.73 4.26 6.69
C LEU A 58 8.61 2.84 6.14
N GLY A 59 8.16 2.71 4.90
CA GLY A 59 8.06 1.44 4.20
C GLY A 59 9.42 0.81 3.90
N ALA A 60 10.45 1.61 3.57
CA ALA A 60 11.82 1.14 3.44
C ALA A 60 12.38 0.57 4.76
N PHE A 61 12.03 1.17 5.90
CA PHE A 61 12.34 0.59 7.22
C PHE A 61 11.54 -0.70 7.46
N GLY A 62 10.24 -0.67 7.17
CA GLY A 62 9.34 -1.82 7.25
C GLY A 62 9.85 -3.03 6.48
N LEU A 63 10.39 -2.82 5.28
CA LEU A 63 10.90 -3.87 4.41
C LEU A 63 11.81 -4.89 5.11
N PHE A 64 12.63 -4.42 6.05
CA PHE A 64 13.53 -5.27 6.85
C PHE A 64 12.93 -5.63 8.22
N ALA A 65 12.17 -4.70 8.83
CA ALA A 65 11.58 -4.92 10.14
C ALA A 65 10.50 -6.01 10.13
N TYR A 66 9.61 -6.03 9.13
CA TYR A 66 8.51 -6.99 9.05
C TYR A 66 9.01 -8.44 8.95
N PRO A 67 9.89 -8.84 8.01
CA PRO A 67 10.39 -10.22 7.94
C PRO A 67 11.11 -10.67 9.21
N ALA A 68 11.92 -9.80 9.82
CA ALA A 68 12.60 -10.09 11.08
C ALA A 68 11.61 -10.38 12.22
N LEU A 69 10.55 -9.57 12.33
CA LEU A 69 9.47 -9.79 13.30
C LEU A 69 8.68 -11.07 13.00
N GLY A 70 8.40 -11.35 11.72
CA GLY A 70 7.71 -12.57 11.30
C GLY A 70 8.46 -13.84 11.72
N HIS A 71 9.79 -13.85 11.55
CA HIS A 71 10.62 -14.98 11.95
C HIS A 71 10.70 -15.12 13.48
N LEU A 72 10.79 -14.00 14.20
CA LEU A 72 10.79 -13.99 15.67
C LEU A 72 9.47 -14.54 16.24
N LEU A 73 8.36 -14.29 15.57
CA LEU A 73 7.03 -14.77 15.94
C LEU A 73 6.69 -16.16 15.36
N HIS A 74 7.62 -16.78 14.63
CA HIS A 74 7.43 -18.07 13.97
C HIS A 74 6.15 -18.14 13.11
N MET A 75 5.87 -17.08 12.36
CA MET A 75 4.65 -17.00 11.54
C MET A 75 4.68 -18.01 10.38
N SER A 76 3.52 -18.54 10.01
CA SER A 76 3.39 -19.27 8.76
C SER A 76 3.52 -18.33 7.55
N ASP A 77 3.91 -18.87 6.40
CA ASP A 77 3.98 -18.12 5.13
C ASP A 77 2.68 -17.39 4.81
N HIS A 78 1.55 -18.04 5.10
CA HIS A 78 0.23 -17.46 4.89
C HIS A 78 -0.04 -16.29 5.84
N ALA A 79 0.17 -16.48 7.13
CA ALA A 79 -0.04 -15.42 8.12
C ALA A 79 0.87 -14.22 7.84
N PHE A 80 2.15 -14.46 7.58
CA PHE A 80 3.09 -13.39 7.26
C PHE A 80 2.73 -12.68 5.96
N GLY A 81 2.38 -13.42 4.89
CA GLY A 81 1.98 -12.82 3.62
C GLY A 81 0.76 -11.92 3.75
N VAL A 82 -0.28 -12.35 4.46
CA VAL A 82 -1.46 -11.52 4.73
C VAL A 82 -1.08 -10.28 5.55
N TRP A 83 -0.30 -10.46 6.62
CA TRP A 83 0.12 -9.35 7.47
C TRP A 83 0.94 -8.31 6.70
N ALA A 84 1.96 -8.74 5.93
CA ALA A 84 2.76 -7.86 5.09
C ALA A 84 1.90 -7.09 4.08
N GLY A 85 0.92 -7.73 3.43
CA GLY A 85 0.00 -7.08 2.50
C GLY A 85 -0.98 -6.09 3.15
N LEU A 86 -1.32 -6.29 4.43
CA LEU A 86 -2.17 -5.39 5.20
C LEU A 86 -1.40 -4.21 5.80
N ALA A 87 -0.21 -4.47 6.33
CA ALA A 87 0.53 -3.53 7.16
C ALA A 87 1.50 -2.66 6.36
N VAL A 88 2.24 -3.23 5.40
CA VAL A 88 3.19 -2.45 4.59
C VAL A 88 2.44 -1.56 3.60
N ASP A 89 2.69 -0.26 3.61
CA ASP A 89 1.92 0.74 2.87
C ASP A 89 2.12 0.69 1.34
N ASN A 90 3.34 0.43 0.86
CA ASN A 90 3.64 0.37 -0.56
C ASN A 90 3.51 -1.06 -1.12
N THR A 91 3.06 -1.19 -2.37
CA THR A 91 2.91 -2.51 -3.01
C THR A 91 4.25 -3.17 -3.28
N ALA A 92 5.24 -2.39 -3.71
CA ALA A 92 6.57 -2.93 -4.00
C ALA A 92 7.24 -3.45 -2.73
N GLU A 93 7.24 -2.66 -1.65
CA GLU A 93 7.83 -3.06 -0.37
C GLU A 93 7.08 -4.23 0.27
N ALA A 94 5.75 -4.29 0.17
CA ALA A 94 4.97 -5.43 0.69
C ALA A 94 5.33 -6.74 -0.02
N ALA A 95 5.44 -6.69 -1.36
CA ALA A 95 5.86 -7.82 -2.17
C ALA A 95 7.30 -8.25 -1.85
N ALA A 96 8.21 -7.28 -1.69
CA ALA A 96 9.59 -7.53 -1.35
C ALA A 96 9.73 -8.11 0.06
N ALA A 97 9.05 -7.56 1.08
CA ALA A 97 9.04 -8.09 2.44
C ALA A 97 8.52 -9.54 2.47
N GLY A 98 7.42 -9.80 1.76
CA GLY A 98 6.89 -11.14 1.56
C GLY A 98 7.92 -12.09 0.93
N ALA A 99 8.57 -11.68 -0.15
CA ALA A 99 9.56 -12.49 -0.86
C ALA A 99 10.85 -12.72 -0.07
N ILE A 100 11.27 -11.75 0.77
CA ILE A 100 12.38 -11.90 1.72
C ILE A 100 12.06 -12.99 2.75
N TYR A 101 10.80 -13.09 3.18
CA TYR A 101 10.34 -14.10 4.13
C TYR A 101 10.24 -15.49 3.48
N SER A 102 9.47 -15.60 2.38
CA SER A 102 9.40 -16.79 1.54
C SER A 102 8.72 -16.51 0.19
N ASP A 103 8.98 -17.36 -0.80
CA ASP A 103 8.31 -17.28 -2.12
C ASP A 103 6.78 -17.37 -2.02
N ALA A 104 6.25 -18.15 -1.08
CA ALA A 104 4.82 -18.30 -0.88
C ALA A 104 4.22 -17.05 -0.21
N ALA A 105 4.88 -16.53 0.83
CA ALA A 105 4.44 -15.32 1.52
C ALA A 105 4.44 -14.10 0.58
N GLY A 106 5.43 -13.98 -0.32
CA GLY A 106 5.47 -12.95 -1.35
C GLY A 106 4.24 -12.94 -2.25
N LYS A 107 3.80 -14.11 -2.72
CA LYS A 107 2.59 -14.24 -3.55
C LYS A 107 1.33 -13.84 -2.78
N ILE A 108 1.23 -14.26 -1.53
CA ILE A 108 0.08 -13.94 -0.66
C ILE A 108 0.04 -12.45 -0.35
N ALA A 109 1.19 -11.82 -0.06
CA ALA A 109 1.30 -10.38 0.15
C ALA A 109 0.84 -9.58 -1.07
N VAL A 110 1.29 -9.96 -2.28
CA VAL A 110 0.85 -9.33 -3.53
C VAL A 110 -0.66 -9.47 -3.73
N LEU A 111 -1.22 -10.65 -3.44
CA LEU A 111 -2.66 -10.90 -3.55
C LEU A 111 -3.45 -10.02 -2.57
N THR A 112 -3.12 -10.06 -1.28
CA THR A 112 -3.76 -9.25 -0.23
C THR A 112 -3.69 -7.77 -0.56
N LYS A 113 -2.53 -7.30 -1.03
CA LYS A 113 -2.33 -5.89 -1.40
C LYS A 113 -3.13 -5.50 -2.65
N SER A 114 -3.18 -6.36 -3.67
CA SER A 114 -3.93 -6.11 -4.90
C SER A 114 -5.43 -5.95 -4.63
N THR A 115 -5.99 -6.75 -3.71
CA THR A 115 -7.38 -6.61 -3.26
C THR A 115 -7.64 -5.22 -2.65
N ARG A 116 -6.70 -4.70 -1.83
CA ARG A 116 -6.80 -3.33 -1.31
C ARG A 116 -6.67 -2.28 -2.41
N ASN A 117 -5.75 -2.50 -3.34
CA ASN A 117 -5.48 -1.59 -4.46
C ASN A 117 -6.73 -1.40 -5.33
N ALA A 118 -7.53 -2.45 -5.54
CA ALA A 118 -8.80 -2.38 -6.27
C ALA A 118 -9.79 -1.37 -5.66
N MET A 119 -9.69 -1.08 -4.36
CA MET A 119 -10.56 -0.12 -3.66
C MET A 119 -10.15 1.35 -3.82
N ILE A 120 -9.03 1.65 -4.47
CA ILE A 120 -8.50 3.02 -4.62
C ILE A 120 -9.54 4.00 -5.16
N GLY A 121 -10.33 3.59 -6.16
CA GLY A 121 -11.34 4.45 -6.78
C GLY A 121 -12.41 4.89 -5.78
N PHE A 122 -12.91 3.96 -4.97
CA PHE A 122 -13.94 4.24 -3.97
C PHE A 122 -13.43 5.14 -2.86
N VAL A 123 -12.22 4.88 -2.36
CA VAL A 123 -11.61 5.69 -1.29
C VAL A 123 -11.34 7.12 -1.79
N VAL A 124 -10.74 7.25 -2.97
CA VAL A 124 -10.44 8.57 -3.57
C VAL A 124 -11.72 9.33 -3.88
N LEU A 125 -12.77 8.66 -4.38
CA LEU A 125 -14.08 9.27 -4.61
C LEU A 125 -14.71 9.80 -3.31
N GLY A 126 -14.64 9.02 -2.22
CA GLY A 126 -15.14 9.44 -0.91
C GLY A 126 -14.47 10.72 -0.41
N TYR A 127 -13.15 10.81 -0.55
CA TYR A 127 -12.40 12.03 -0.22
C TYR A 127 -12.72 13.19 -1.15
N ALA A 128 -12.85 12.96 -2.46
CA ALA A 128 -13.22 13.99 -3.42
C ALA A 128 -14.60 14.59 -3.09
N ILE A 129 -15.60 13.76 -2.77
CA ILE A 129 -16.94 14.21 -2.35
C ILE A 129 -16.86 14.99 -1.03
N TYR A 130 -16.09 14.51 -0.05
CA TYR A 130 -15.90 15.19 1.21
C TYR A 130 -15.32 16.61 1.02
N TRP A 131 -14.25 16.75 0.24
CA TRP A 131 -13.60 18.03 -0.01
C TRP A 131 -14.45 18.97 -0.89
N ALA A 132 -15.18 18.43 -1.86
CA ALA A 132 -16.13 19.19 -2.66
C ALA A 132 -17.29 19.75 -1.83
N SER A 133 -17.84 18.96 -0.90
CA SER A 133 -18.92 19.42 0.00
C SER A 133 -18.51 20.57 0.94
N ARG A 134 -17.20 20.78 1.11
CA ARG A 134 -16.63 21.90 1.88
C ARG A 134 -16.24 23.10 1.03
N GLY A 135 -16.49 23.06 -0.28
CA GLY A 135 -16.11 24.12 -1.21
C GLY A 135 -14.59 24.23 -1.41
N GLN A 136 -13.84 23.17 -1.13
CA GLN A 136 -12.37 23.14 -1.14
C GLN A 136 -11.79 22.23 -2.24
N ALA A 137 -12.66 21.71 -3.12
CA ALA A 137 -12.34 20.98 -4.34
C ALA A 137 -13.54 21.04 -5.30
N LYS A 138 -13.33 20.78 -6.60
CA LYS A 138 -14.42 20.67 -7.58
C LYS A 138 -15.35 19.48 -7.30
N ALA A 139 -16.62 19.65 -7.65
CA ALA A 139 -17.59 18.57 -7.63
C ALA A 139 -17.19 17.46 -8.62
N VAL A 140 -17.41 16.21 -8.23
CA VAL A 140 -17.14 15.06 -9.09
C VAL A 140 -18.34 14.78 -9.98
N GLU A 141 -18.23 15.13 -11.25
CA GLU A 141 -19.18 14.74 -12.29
C GLU A 141 -18.92 13.30 -12.76
N GLY A 142 -19.97 12.57 -13.13
CA GLY A 142 -19.82 11.22 -13.70
C GLY A 142 -19.09 10.22 -12.81
N LYS A 143 -19.62 9.95 -11.60
CA LYS A 143 -19.00 9.07 -10.58
C LYS A 143 -18.54 7.71 -11.12
N ALA A 144 -19.31 7.09 -12.03
CA ALA A 144 -18.93 5.82 -12.65
C ALA A 144 -17.66 5.95 -13.53
N ALA A 145 -17.57 7.00 -14.35
CA ALA A 145 -16.39 7.28 -15.16
C ALA A 145 -15.17 7.58 -14.28
N PHE A 146 -15.37 8.33 -13.17
CA PHE A 146 -14.32 8.58 -12.18
C PHE A 146 -13.78 7.28 -11.58
N LEU A 147 -14.66 6.39 -11.12
CA LEU A 147 -14.27 5.09 -10.56
C LEU A 147 -13.48 4.27 -11.58
N TRP A 148 -13.94 4.21 -12.84
CA TRP A 148 -13.23 3.49 -13.90
C TRP A 148 -11.85 4.07 -14.22
N GLN A 149 -11.73 5.40 -14.24
CA GLN A 149 -10.46 6.07 -14.47
C GLN A 149 -9.45 5.76 -13.37
N LYS A 150 -9.88 5.81 -12.10
CA LYS A 150 -9.04 5.55 -10.93
C LYS A 150 -8.81 4.07 -10.66
N PHE A 151 -9.65 3.17 -11.19
CA PHE A 151 -9.51 1.73 -10.99
C PHE A 151 -8.16 1.23 -11.56
N PRO A 152 -7.40 0.42 -10.79
CA PRO A 152 -6.11 -0.10 -11.22
C PRO A 152 -6.29 -1.19 -12.26
N LYS A 153 -6.17 -0.82 -13.53
CA LYS A 153 -6.41 -1.72 -14.68
C LYS A 153 -5.51 -2.96 -14.68
N PHE A 154 -4.36 -2.91 -14.02
CA PHE A 154 -3.49 -4.08 -13.83
C PHE A 154 -4.18 -5.24 -13.10
N VAL A 155 -5.17 -4.96 -12.23
CA VAL A 155 -5.95 -6.00 -11.52
C VAL A 155 -6.73 -6.86 -12.52
N LEU A 156 -7.24 -6.29 -13.61
CA LEU A 156 -7.91 -7.07 -14.66
C LEU A 156 -6.92 -8.02 -15.36
N GLY A 157 -5.71 -7.54 -15.64
CA GLY A 157 -4.64 -8.36 -16.20
C GLY A 157 -4.24 -9.50 -15.26
N PHE A 158 -4.09 -9.21 -13.96
CA PHE A 158 -3.80 -10.22 -12.94
C PHE A 158 -4.89 -11.30 -12.89
N LEU A 159 -6.17 -10.90 -12.86
CA LEU A 159 -7.30 -11.83 -12.84
C LEU A 159 -7.36 -12.66 -14.12
N PHE A 160 -7.16 -12.05 -15.28
CA PHE A 160 -7.16 -12.73 -16.56
C PHE A 160 -6.07 -13.82 -16.63
N VAL A 161 -4.82 -13.47 -16.31
CA VAL A 161 -3.71 -14.45 -16.31
C VAL A 161 -3.92 -15.53 -15.25
N SER A 162 -4.46 -15.17 -14.08
CA SER A 162 -4.79 -16.14 -13.02
C SER A 162 -5.86 -17.14 -13.46
N LEU A 163 -6.88 -16.69 -14.21
CA LEU A 163 -7.90 -17.58 -14.78
C LEU A 163 -7.29 -18.53 -15.81
N LEU A 164 -6.46 -18.03 -16.73
CA LEU A 164 -5.76 -18.88 -17.71
C LEU A 164 -4.89 -19.94 -17.02
N ALA A 165 -4.16 -19.56 -15.97
CA ALA A 165 -3.38 -20.50 -15.17
C ALA A 165 -4.27 -21.54 -14.46
N THR A 166 -5.44 -21.11 -13.95
CA THR A 166 -6.41 -22.00 -13.26
C THR A 166 -7.00 -23.02 -14.21
N PHE A 167 -7.32 -22.63 -15.45
CA PHE A 167 -7.81 -23.52 -16.50
C PHE A 167 -6.68 -24.35 -17.17
N GLN A 168 -5.47 -24.35 -16.61
CA GLN A 168 -4.32 -25.10 -17.12
C GLN A 168 -3.99 -24.80 -18.59
N VAL A 169 -4.25 -23.56 -19.03
CA VAL A 169 -3.87 -23.09 -20.38
C VAL A 169 -2.35 -23.07 -20.55
N PHE A 170 -1.62 -22.94 -19.43
CA PHE A 170 -0.17 -23.00 -19.39
C PHE A 170 0.33 -24.34 -18.85
N ASP A 171 1.35 -24.90 -19.49
CA ASP A 171 2.08 -26.05 -18.94
C ASP A 171 3.01 -25.63 -17.77
N LYS A 172 3.59 -26.61 -17.09
CA LYS A 172 4.47 -26.36 -15.93
C LYS A 172 5.70 -25.52 -16.28
N THR A 173 6.25 -25.68 -17.48
CA THR A 173 7.44 -24.95 -17.96
C THR A 173 7.10 -23.50 -18.26
N GLN A 174 5.93 -23.25 -18.85
CA GLN A 174 5.40 -21.91 -19.12
C GLN A 174 5.08 -21.18 -17.81
N VAL A 175 4.46 -21.87 -16.84
CA VAL A 175 4.23 -21.29 -15.50
C VAL A 175 5.55 -20.93 -14.81
N ALA A 176 6.56 -21.81 -14.88
CA ALA A 176 7.89 -21.53 -14.34
C ALA A 176 8.56 -20.32 -15.04
N SER A 177 8.41 -20.23 -16.36
CA SER A 177 8.93 -19.11 -17.16
C SER A 177 8.26 -17.78 -16.80
N LEU A 178 6.93 -17.78 -16.62
CA LEU A 178 6.17 -16.62 -16.14
C LEU A 178 6.60 -16.20 -14.72
N ALA A 179 6.80 -17.17 -13.83
CA ALA A 179 7.28 -16.91 -12.48
C ALA A 179 8.69 -16.29 -12.51
N ASN A 180 9.58 -16.77 -13.37
CA ASN A 180 10.91 -16.20 -13.54
C ASN A 180 10.87 -14.78 -14.11
N LEU A 181 10.02 -14.53 -15.12
CA LEU A 181 9.80 -13.20 -15.67
C LEU A 181 9.29 -12.23 -14.59
N SER A 182 8.35 -12.68 -13.76
CA SER A 182 7.84 -11.90 -12.64
C SER A 182 8.95 -11.56 -11.64
N ARG A 183 9.82 -12.50 -11.29
CA ARG A 183 10.98 -12.25 -10.41
C ARG A 183 11.91 -11.18 -10.98
N TRP A 184 12.25 -11.24 -12.27
CA TRP A 184 13.07 -10.22 -12.92
C TRP A 184 12.39 -8.85 -12.97
N ALA A 185 11.09 -8.80 -13.24
CA ALA A 185 10.32 -7.56 -13.22
C ALA A 185 10.27 -6.93 -11.81
N PHE A 186 10.09 -7.74 -10.77
CA PHE A 186 10.14 -7.28 -9.38
C PHE A 186 11.54 -6.80 -8.99
N LEU A 187 12.60 -7.50 -9.40
CA LEU A 187 13.98 -7.08 -9.15
C LEU A 187 14.25 -5.69 -9.73
N LEU A 188 13.88 -5.46 -10.99
CA LEU A 188 14.01 -4.13 -11.63
C LEU A 188 13.17 -3.06 -10.91
N THR A 189 11.96 -3.42 -10.47
CA THR A 189 11.10 -2.52 -9.70
C THR A 189 11.75 -2.13 -8.37
N PHE A 190 12.30 -3.08 -7.62
CA PHE A 190 12.92 -2.82 -6.33
C PHE A 190 14.25 -2.06 -6.46
N ALA A 191 15.03 -2.33 -7.50
CA ALA A 191 16.20 -1.52 -7.84
C ALA A 191 15.79 -0.06 -8.12
N GLY A 192 14.70 0.16 -8.88
CA GLY A 192 14.14 1.48 -9.13
C GLY A 192 13.64 2.18 -7.87
N VAL A 193 12.96 1.47 -6.96
CA VAL A 193 12.54 2.01 -5.65
C VAL A 193 13.75 2.47 -4.84
N GLY A 194 14.81 1.66 -4.80
CA GLY A 194 16.07 2.03 -4.14
C GLY A 194 16.71 3.28 -4.73
N LEU A 195 16.84 3.34 -6.07
CA LEU A 195 17.44 4.48 -6.77
C LEU A 195 16.62 5.79 -6.65
N LYS A 196 15.30 5.69 -6.47
CA LYS A 196 14.43 6.85 -6.27
C LYS A 196 14.43 7.35 -4.82
N THR A 197 14.97 6.58 -3.87
CA THR A 197 14.98 6.97 -2.45
C THR A 197 15.99 8.09 -2.21
N ASP A 198 15.51 9.31 -2.00
CA ASP A 198 16.34 10.48 -1.70
C ASP A 198 16.37 10.78 -0.18
N PHE A 199 17.48 10.43 0.47
CA PHE A 199 17.70 10.70 1.90
C PHE A 199 17.81 12.19 2.26
N ARG A 200 18.17 13.06 1.30
CA ARG A 200 18.23 14.51 1.50
C ARG A 200 16.84 15.10 1.53
N GLU A 201 15.96 14.59 0.68
CA GLU A 201 14.55 14.97 0.65
C GLU A 201 13.85 14.57 1.96
N ILE A 202 14.10 13.35 2.45
CA ILE A 202 13.67 12.91 3.79
C ILE A 202 14.11 13.90 4.90
N LYS A 203 15.39 14.33 4.87
CA LYS A 203 15.94 15.23 5.90
C LYS A 203 15.38 16.65 5.82
N ARG A 204 15.05 17.15 4.62
CA ARG A 204 14.52 18.51 4.41
C ARG A 204 13.09 18.70 4.91
N GLN A 205 12.35 17.62 5.09
CA GLN A 205 10.90 17.68 5.16
C GLN A 205 10.30 17.84 6.58
N GLY A 206 11.16 17.95 7.60
CA GLY A 206 10.75 18.16 8.99
C GLY A 206 10.26 16.89 9.68
N VAL A 207 10.45 16.81 11.00
CA VAL A 207 10.26 15.55 11.77
C VAL A 207 8.79 15.21 12.02
N ARG A 208 7.88 16.21 12.01
CA ARG A 208 6.49 16.01 12.43
C ARG A 208 5.69 15.03 11.57
N PRO A 209 5.68 15.11 10.22
CA PRO A 209 4.96 14.14 9.39
C PRO A 209 5.52 12.72 9.52
N PHE A 210 6.84 12.57 9.69
CA PHE A 210 7.48 11.29 9.94
C PHE A 210 7.05 10.68 11.27
N VAL A 211 6.96 11.48 12.34
CA VAL A 211 6.46 11.00 13.64
C VAL A 211 5.01 10.55 13.53
N VAL A 212 4.16 11.33 12.87
CA VAL A 212 2.75 10.95 12.66
C VAL A 212 2.65 9.68 11.84
N GLY A 213 3.38 9.60 10.74
CA GLY A 213 3.46 8.40 9.90
C GLY A 213 3.96 7.19 10.68
N ALA A 214 5.04 7.32 11.46
CA ALA A 214 5.62 6.25 12.24
C ALA A 214 4.66 5.73 13.33
N LEU A 215 3.99 6.64 14.04
CA LEU A 215 2.99 6.28 15.04
C LEU A 215 1.76 5.62 14.41
N ALA A 216 1.31 6.15 13.27
CA ALA A 216 0.20 5.57 12.52
C ALA A 216 0.57 4.17 12.01
N GLU A 217 1.75 4.02 11.42
CA GLU A 217 2.30 2.77 10.92
C GLU A 217 2.41 1.76 12.06
N LEU A 218 3.08 2.10 13.17
CA LEU A 218 3.19 1.23 14.34
C LEU A 218 1.82 0.78 14.85
N THR A 219 0.85 1.69 14.91
CA THR A 219 -0.52 1.35 15.34
C THR A 219 -1.18 0.40 14.34
N ILE A 220 -1.04 0.65 13.04
CA ILE A 220 -1.56 -0.22 11.98
C ILE A 220 -0.89 -1.59 12.04
N THR A 221 0.43 -1.65 12.20
CA THR A 221 1.23 -2.86 12.37
C THR A 221 0.69 -3.70 13.52
N VAL A 222 0.53 -3.10 14.71
CA VAL A 222 0.05 -3.81 15.92
C VAL A 222 -1.38 -4.30 15.74
N VAL A 223 -2.28 -3.45 15.23
CA VAL A 223 -3.69 -3.83 15.04
C VAL A 223 -3.82 -4.95 14.01
N THR A 224 -3.15 -4.82 12.85
CA THR A 224 -3.20 -5.84 11.79
C THR A 224 -2.51 -7.12 12.20
N LEU A 225 -1.41 -7.06 12.96
CA LEU A 225 -0.76 -8.25 13.53
C LEU A 225 -1.71 -8.97 14.47
N GLY A 226 -2.34 -8.26 15.40
CA GLY A 226 -3.31 -8.83 16.33
C GLY A 226 -4.49 -9.50 15.61
N LEU A 227 -5.01 -8.86 14.55
CA LEU A 227 -6.07 -9.43 13.72
C LEU A 227 -5.61 -10.70 13.00
N VAL A 228 -4.40 -10.71 12.43
CA VAL A 228 -3.86 -11.89 11.72
C VAL A 228 -3.60 -13.03 12.69
N LEU A 229 -2.96 -12.78 13.83
CA LEU A 229 -2.70 -13.82 14.83
C LEU A 229 -4.00 -14.40 15.40
N ALA A 230 -4.99 -13.56 15.70
CA ALA A 230 -6.31 -14.01 16.13
C ALA A 230 -7.00 -14.85 15.05
N ALA A 231 -6.95 -14.41 13.79
CA ALA A 231 -7.51 -15.17 12.68
C ALA A 231 -6.80 -16.52 12.50
N SER A 232 -5.47 -16.57 12.59
CA SER A 232 -4.70 -17.82 12.51
C SER A 232 -4.99 -18.78 13.68
N ALA A 233 -5.31 -18.25 14.86
CA ALA A 233 -5.69 -19.07 16.00
C ALA A 233 -7.12 -19.65 15.88
N ILE A 234 -8.04 -18.91 15.26
CA ILE A 234 -9.45 -19.31 15.09
C ILE A 234 -9.61 -20.23 13.88
N PHE A 235 -8.95 -19.89 12.78
CA PHE A 235 -8.99 -20.61 11.53
C PHE A 235 -7.62 -21.24 11.32
N THR A 236 -7.48 -22.52 11.70
CA THR A 236 -6.28 -23.31 11.40
C THR A 236 -6.10 -23.40 9.88
N PHE A 237 -5.21 -22.58 9.34
CA PHE A 237 -4.69 -22.66 7.97
C PHE A 237 -3.22 -23.07 8.01
#